data_AF-A0A819CKF9-F1
#
_entry.id   AF-A0A819CKF9-F1
#
_cell.length_a   1.000
_cell.length_b   1.000
_cell.length_c   1.000
_cell.angle_alpha   90.00
_cell.angle_beta   90.00
_cell.angle_gamma   90.00
#
_symmetry.space_group_name_H-M   'P 1'
#
loop_
_entity.id
_entity.type
_entity.pdbx_description
1 polymer ?
#
loop_
_entity_poly.entity_id
_entity_poly.type
_entity_poly.pdbx_seq_one_letter_code
_entity_poly.pdbx_strand_id
1 'polypeptide(L)'
;MSLSLQAEILSILIGIMRKSERNLLASIDAQIYDEALELLNKIDNDVVADLLVHIITVSTSLTVSVNELKLLLHYLKTENRIWKKHSVKLLNIFKSLPYRHGPDEFFNFSGRNGSGIVLPPINIWLYQNGFTITTWFRIDPVANCVIEKEKPYLYWFCTSKGHGYTAHFVGNCLVISYSKLKEKTFQHCIQFEFKPREWYMITFAHEYQRWGKSSIHFYINGQIVSNAYFSWSIESGDLFDKCFIGCTPDRHDLTSFSGQL
;
A
#
# COMPACT_ATOMS: atom_id res chain seq x y z
N MET A 1 0.08 39.66 6.35
CA MET A 1 -0.29 38.88 5.14
C MET A 1 -1.80 39.03 4.94
N SER A 2 -2.30 39.23 3.71
CA SER A 2 -3.74 39.38 3.50
C SER A 2 -4.48 38.07 3.79
N LEU A 3 -5.74 38.15 4.22
CA LEU A 3 -6.58 36.98 4.46
C LEU A 3 -6.71 36.11 3.20
N SER A 4 -6.84 36.75 2.04
CA SER A 4 -6.93 36.04 0.75
C SER A 4 -5.70 35.18 0.48
N LEU A 5 -4.51 35.72 0.73
CA LEU A 5 -3.26 35.01 0.48
C LEU A 5 -3.06 33.85 1.46
N GLN A 6 -3.43 34.03 2.74
CA GLN A 6 -3.39 32.93 3.71
C GLN A 6 -4.31 31.78 3.30
N ALA A 7 -5.56 32.10 2.92
CA ALA A 7 -6.52 31.09 2.49
C ALA A 7 -6.05 30.35 1.22
N GLU A 8 -5.47 31.08 0.27
CA GLU A 8 -4.93 30.50 -0.96
C GLU A 8 -3.76 29.54 -0.68
N ILE A 9 -2.79 29.97 0.13
CA ILE A 9 -1.63 29.14 0.49
C ILE A 9 -2.07 27.83 1.18
N LEU A 10 -2.97 27.93 2.18
CA LEU A 10 -3.45 26.75 2.90
C LEU A 10 -4.27 25.82 1.99
N SER A 11 -5.07 26.37 1.08
CA SER A 11 -5.83 25.58 0.10
C SER A 11 -4.92 24.82 -0.88
N ILE A 12 -3.86 25.48 -1.35
CA ILE A 12 -2.84 24.85 -2.21
C ILE A 12 -2.13 23.73 -1.44
N LEU A 13 -1.75 23.98 -0.18
CA LEU A 13 -1.11 22.97 0.66
C LEU A 13 -1.99 21.73 0.84
N ILE A 14 -3.28 21.91 1.13
CA ILE A 14 -4.26 20.81 1.19
C ILE A 14 -4.29 20.04 -0.13
N GLY A 15 -4.30 20.75 -1.26
CA GLY A 15 -4.26 20.13 -2.59
C GLY A 15 -2.99 19.31 -2.83
N ILE A 16 -1.82 19.81 -2.41
CA ILE A 16 -0.54 19.10 -2.49
C ILE A 16 -0.58 17.85 -1.62
N MET A 17 -0.98 17.98 -0.36
CA MET A 17 -1.06 16.84 0.58
C MET A 17 -1.97 15.74 0.05
N ARG A 18 -3.16 16.09 -0.46
CA ARG A 18 -4.12 15.13 -1.03
C ARG A 18 -3.66 14.47 -2.32
N LYS A 19 -2.70 15.06 -3.04
CA LYS A 19 -2.29 14.59 -4.36
C LYS A 19 -1.63 13.21 -4.32
N SER A 20 -0.91 12.88 -3.24
CA SER A 20 -0.28 11.58 -3.05
C SER A 20 0.03 11.32 -1.58
N GLU A 21 0.07 10.05 -1.19
CA GLU A 21 0.48 9.70 0.17
C GLU A 21 1.95 9.99 0.45
N ARG A 22 2.81 10.05 -0.58
CA ARG A 22 4.18 10.55 -0.41
C ARG A 22 4.19 11.99 0.09
N ASN A 23 3.27 12.83 -0.39
CA ASN A 23 3.14 14.20 0.10
C ASN A 23 2.58 14.21 1.53
N LEU A 24 1.69 13.27 1.89
CA LEU A 24 1.24 13.10 3.27
C LEU A 24 2.37 12.66 4.20
N LEU A 25 3.19 11.70 3.81
CA LEU A 25 4.37 11.30 4.58
C LEU A 25 5.36 12.47 4.73
N ALA A 26 5.62 13.21 3.65
CA ALA A 26 6.45 14.41 3.72
C ALA A 26 5.85 15.49 4.64
N SER A 27 4.51 15.59 4.73
CA SER A 27 3.86 16.50 5.68
C SER A 27 4.01 16.07 7.14
N ILE A 28 4.07 14.75 7.39
CA ILE A 28 4.35 14.18 8.71
C ILE A 28 5.81 14.47 9.10
N ASP A 29 6.75 14.21 8.18
CA ASP A 29 8.18 14.51 8.41
C ASP A 29 8.41 16.01 8.66
N ALA A 30 7.62 16.87 8.03
CA ALA A 30 7.63 18.32 8.21
C ALA A 30 6.81 18.81 9.42
N GLN A 31 6.22 17.92 10.23
CA GLN A 31 5.44 18.26 11.43
C GLN A 31 4.28 19.25 11.16
N ILE A 32 3.68 19.17 9.96
CA ILE A 32 2.58 20.07 9.56
C ILE A 32 1.39 19.93 10.50
N TYR A 33 1.17 18.74 11.06
CA TYR A 33 0.12 18.46 12.03
C TYR A 33 0.24 19.33 13.28
N ASP A 34 1.43 19.32 13.91
CA ASP A 34 1.72 20.03 15.15
C ASP A 34 1.59 21.54 14.95
N GLU A 35 2.22 22.06 13.89
CA GLU A 35 2.17 23.48 13.53
C GLU A 35 0.75 23.97 13.22
N ALA A 36 -0.05 23.16 12.51
CA ALA A 36 -1.44 23.51 12.22
C ALA A 36 -2.30 23.59 13.49
N LEU A 37 -2.07 22.69 14.45
CA LEU A 37 -2.77 22.66 15.73
C LEU A 37 -2.37 23.85 16.62
N GLU A 38 -1.09 24.22 16.63
CA GLU A 38 -0.61 25.42 17.31
C GLU A 38 -1.18 26.72 16.71
N LEU A 39 -1.19 26.81 15.38
CA LEU A 39 -1.75 27.97 14.67
C LEU A 39 -3.25 28.11 14.93
N LEU A 40 -3.99 27.00 14.99
CA LEU A 40 -5.43 27.02 15.24
C LEU A 40 -5.78 27.72 16.57
N ASN A 41 -4.94 27.59 17.60
CA ASN A 41 -5.13 28.30 18.88
C ASN A 41 -4.97 29.83 18.76
N LYS A 42 -4.17 30.30 17.80
CA LYS A 42 -3.78 31.71 17.66
C LYS A 42 -4.70 32.50 16.72
N ILE A 43 -5.53 31.82 15.92
CA ILE A 43 -6.30 32.43 14.84
C ILE A 43 -7.75 32.68 15.24
N ASP A 44 -8.22 33.91 15.00
CA ASP A 44 -9.63 34.30 15.20
C ASP A 44 -10.47 34.17 13.92
N ASN A 45 -9.82 34.12 12.75
CA ASN A 45 -10.52 34.08 11.47
C ASN A 45 -11.08 32.68 11.19
N ASP A 46 -12.39 32.63 10.93
CA ASP A 46 -13.13 31.39 10.77
C ASP A 46 -12.72 30.59 9.51
N VAL A 47 -12.41 31.29 8.41
CA VAL A 47 -12.00 30.68 7.12
C VAL A 47 -10.63 30.02 7.25
N VAL A 48 -9.68 30.71 7.88
CA VAL A 48 -8.34 30.16 8.09
C VAL A 48 -8.40 28.99 9.08
N ALA A 49 -9.23 29.08 10.11
CA ALA A 49 -9.45 27.99 11.06
C ALA A 49 -10.03 26.74 10.38
N ASP A 50 -10.99 26.89 9.45
CA ASP A 50 -11.52 25.76 8.67
C ASP A 50 -10.46 25.08 7.82
N LEU A 51 -9.60 25.87 7.15
CA LEU A 51 -8.51 25.32 6.35
C LEU A 51 -7.46 24.60 7.22
N LEU A 52 -7.15 25.10 8.41
CA LEU A 52 -6.26 24.42 9.36
C LEU A 52 -6.87 23.12 9.87
N VAL A 53 -8.15 23.11 10.26
CA VAL A 53 -8.86 21.88 10.63
C VAL A 53 -8.84 20.89 9.46
N HIS A 54 -8.96 21.37 8.22
CA HIS A 54 -8.87 20.53 7.04
C HIS A 54 -7.48 19.94 6.82
N ILE A 55 -6.40 20.70 7.03
CA ILE A 55 -5.01 20.21 7.02
C ILE A 55 -4.82 19.10 8.06
N ILE A 56 -5.29 19.33 9.29
CA ILE A 56 -5.21 18.32 10.36
C ILE A 56 -5.99 17.06 9.96
N THR A 57 -7.20 17.22 9.40
CA THR A 57 -8.03 16.10 8.90
C THR A 57 -7.34 15.31 7.79
N VAL A 58 -6.68 15.99 6.85
CA VAL A 58 -5.95 15.36 5.74
C VAL A 58 -4.70 14.64 6.25
N SER A 59 -4.02 15.19 7.25
CA SER A 59 -2.85 14.54 7.87
C SER A 59 -3.24 13.23 8.54
N THR A 60 -4.42 13.18 9.19
CA THR A 60 -4.90 11.98 9.87
C THR A 60 -5.45 10.88 8.96
N SER A 61 -5.59 11.14 7.65
CA SER A 61 -6.17 10.17 6.72
C SER A 61 -5.23 9.03 6.36
N LEU A 62 -3.91 9.23 6.43
CA LEU A 62 -2.91 8.20 6.14
C LEU A 62 -2.60 7.37 7.39
N THR A 63 -2.11 8.03 8.43
CA THR A 63 -1.76 7.43 9.73
C THR A 63 -2.04 8.46 10.82
N VAL A 64 -2.26 7.99 12.04
CA VAL A 64 -2.26 8.85 13.23
C VAL A 64 -1.42 8.17 14.28
N SER A 65 -0.32 8.82 14.64
CA SER A 65 0.53 8.39 15.73
C SER A 65 -0.17 8.60 17.08
N VAL A 66 0.32 7.88 18.09
CA VAL A 66 -0.13 8.05 19.48
C VAL A 66 0.11 9.49 19.96
N ASN A 67 1.16 10.16 19.47
CA ASN A 67 1.48 11.53 19.84
C ASN A 67 0.50 12.54 19.24
N GLU A 68 0.21 12.44 17.93
CA GLU A 68 -0.78 13.31 17.27
C GLU A 68 -2.17 13.14 17.89
N LEU A 69 -2.58 11.90 18.20
CA LEU A 69 -3.84 11.66 18.89
C LEU A 69 -3.86 12.27 20.30
N LYS A 70 -2.76 12.16 21.06
CA LYS A 70 -2.64 12.81 22.36
C LYS A 70 -2.74 14.33 22.26
N LEU A 71 -2.10 14.94 21.25
CA LEU A 71 -2.16 16.38 21.02
C LEU A 71 -3.58 16.82 20.67
N LEU A 72 -4.28 16.08 19.80
CA LEU A 72 -5.69 16.32 19.47
C LEU A 72 -6.57 16.29 20.72
N LEU A 73 -6.46 15.22 21.52
CA LEU A 73 -7.24 15.05 22.74
C LEU A 73 -6.88 16.09 23.80
N HIS A 74 -5.61 16.49 23.87
CA HIS A 74 -5.16 17.55 24.75
C HIS A 74 -5.72 18.92 24.34
N TYR A 75 -5.80 19.20 23.04
CA TYR A 75 -6.43 20.43 22.54
C TYR A 75 -7.92 20.49 22.91
N LEU A 76 -8.61 19.36 22.80
CA LEU A 76 -10.04 19.24 23.11
C LEU A 76 -10.33 19.18 24.61
N LYS A 77 -9.30 19.06 25.45
CA LYS A 77 -9.44 19.11 26.90
C LYS A 77 -9.85 20.51 27.32
N THR A 78 -10.80 20.57 28.25
CA THR A 78 -11.26 21.85 28.80
C THR A 78 -10.26 22.39 29.80
N GLU A 79 -10.04 23.71 29.76
CA GLU A 79 -9.31 24.44 30.79
C GLU A 79 -10.32 25.35 31.48
N ASN A 80 -10.43 25.26 32.81
CA ASN A 80 -11.43 26.00 33.59
C ASN A 80 -12.88 25.82 33.10
N ARG A 81 -13.24 24.62 32.62
CA ARG A 81 -14.55 24.28 32.02
C ARG A 81 -14.85 25.00 30.70
N ILE A 82 -13.86 25.61 30.06
CA ILE A 82 -14.00 26.29 28.77
C ILE A 82 -13.20 25.51 27.73
N TRP A 83 -13.78 25.34 26.54
CA TRP A 83 -13.10 24.72 25.40
C TRP A 83 -12.20 25.74 24.71
N LYS A 84 -11.06 25.27 24.19
CA LYS A 84 -10.19 26.10 23.34
C LYS A 84 -10.95 26.53 22.08
N LYS A 85 -10.49 27.61 21.45
CA LYS A 85 -11.09 28.12 20.20
C LYS A 85 -11.17 26.99 19.16
N HIS A 86 -12.21 27.01 18.33
CA HIS A 86 -12.40 26.05 17.23
C HIS A 86 -12.50 24.57 17.62
N SER A 87 -12.56 24.22 18.92
CA SER A 87 -12.66 22.82 19.38
C SER A 87 -13.84 22.07 18.76
N VAL A 88 -14.99 22.73 18.60
CA VAL A 88 -16.19 22.14 17.96
C VAL A 88 -15.92 21.78 16.50
N LYS A 89 -15.18 22.62 15.76
CA LYS A 89 -14.79 22.34 14.37
C LYS A 89 -13.86 21.12 14.32
N LEU A 90 -12.90 21.07 15.24
CA LEU A 90 -11.91 20.01 15.34
C LEU A 90 -12.52 18.65 15.67
N LEU A 91 -13.64 18.59 16.40
CA LEU A 91 -14.37 17.34 16.65
C LEU A 91 -14.84 16.64 15.37
N ASN A 92 -15.03 17.36 14.27
CA ASN A 92 -15.42 16.74 13.01
C ASN A 92 -14.37 15.75 12.49
N ILE A 93 -13.11 15.84 12.92
CA ILE A 93 -12.05 14.88 12.55
C ILE A 93 -12.42 13.45 12.99
N PHE A 94 -13.12 13.29 14.13
CA PHE A 94 -13.54 11.96 14.59
C PHE A 94 -14.60 11.29 13.70
N LYS A 95 -15.23 12.04 12.78
CA LYS A 95 -16.11 11.44 11.78
C LYS A 95 -15.32 10.73 10.68
N SER A 96 -14.11 11.20 10.36
CA SER A 96 -13.26 10.63 9.30
C SER A 96 -12.22 9.65 9.84
N LEU A 97 -11.76 9.80 11.08
CA LEU A 97 -10.77 8.91 11.72
C LEU A 97 -11.10 7.40 11.65
N PRO A 98 -12.36 6.95 11.86
CA PRO A 98 -12.71 5.52 11.86
C PRO A 98 -12.81 4.92 10.45
N TYR A 99 -12.99 5.75 9.42
CA TYR A 99 -13.11 5.30 8.03
C TYR A 99 -11.73 5.06 7.42
N ARG A 100 -11.04 4.02 7.90
CA ARG A 100 -9.84 3.50 7.25
C ARG A 100 -10.17 2.18 6.58
N HIS A 101 -9.98 2.13 5.27
CA HIS A 101 -10.12 0.91 4.49
C HIS A 101 -8.72 0.45 4.10
N GLY A 102 -8.29 -0.72 4.58
CA GLY A 102 -6.96 -1.27 4.36
C GLY A 102 -6.39 -1.95 5.62
N PRO A 103 -5.14 -2.40 5.57
CA PRO A 103 -4.46 -2.97 6.73
C PRO A 103 -4.08 -1.90 7.76
N ASP A 104 -3.95 -2.30 9.03
CA ASP A 104 -3.53 -1.42 10.13
C ASP A 104 -2.04 -1.03 10.05
N GLU A 105 -1.22 -1.94 9.54
CA GLU A 105 0.23 -1.76 9.34
C GLU A 105 0.61 -2.18 7.92
N PHE A 106 1.57 -1.46 7.32
CA PHE A 106 2.04 -1.72 5.97
C PHE A 106 3.49 -1.26 5.79
N PHE A 107 4.17 -1.87 4.83
CA PHE A 107 5.45 -1.42 4.31
C PHE A 107 5.23 -0.50 3.11
N ASN A 108 6.00 0.59 3.02
CA ASN A 108 5.95 1.49 1.88
C ASN A 108 7.13 1.24 0.93
N PHE A 109 6.83 1.03 -0.35
CA PHE A 109 7.78 0.76 -1.41
C PHE A 109 7.81 1.95 -2.38
N SER A 110 9.00 2.51 -2.57
CA SER A 110 9.19 3.73 -3.36
C SER A 110 9.17 3.51 -4.88
N GLY A 111 9.24 2.26 -5.36
CA GLY A 111 9.41 1.93 -6.77
C GLY A 111 10.81 2.18 -7.33
N ARG A 112 11.80 2.47 -6.48
CA ARG A 112 13.19 2.69 -6.89
C ARG A 112 14.08 1.49 -6.57
N ASN A 113 15.26 1.44 -7.18
CA ASN A 113 16.27 0.42 -6.96
C ASN A 113 16.54 0.24 -5.45
N GLY A 114 16.51 -1.02 -5.01
CA GLY A 114 16.70 -1.39 -3.61
C GLY A 114 15.44 -1.29 -2.75
N SER A 115 14.33 -0.79 -3.28
CA SER A 115 13.03 -0.77 -2.61
C SER A 115 12.38 -2.15 -2.66
N GLY A 116 12.59 -2.96 -1.63
CA GLY A 116 11.99 -4.28 -1.52
C GLY A 116 12.42 -5.02 -0.26
N ILE A 117 11.76 -6.13 0.04
CA ILE A 117 12.10 -7.01 1.17
C ILE A 117 12.74 -8.27 0.62
N VAL A 118 13.92 -8.62 1.12
CA VAL A 118 14.60 -9.88 0.80
C VAL A 118 14.33 -10.85 1.93
N LEU A 119 13.77 -12.01 1.59
CA LEU A 119 13.49 -13.06 2.57
C LEU A 119 14.69 -14.00 2.69
N PRO A 120 14.93 -14.58 3.89
CA PRO A 120 15.86 -15.69 4.03
C PRO A 120 15.38 -16.91 3.22
N PRO A 121 16.28 -17.84 2.88
CA PRO A 121 15.91 -19.03 2.14
C PRO A 121 14.84 -19.86 2.84
N ILE A 122 13.85 -20.33 2.06
CA ILE A 122 12.74 -21.14 2.56
C ILE A 122 13.06 -22.61 2.28
N ASN A 123 13.45 -23.34 3.32
CA ASN A 123 13.91 -24.74 3.25
C ASN A 123 12.81 -25.73 2.82
N ILE A 124 11.55 -25.46 3.16
CA ILE A 124 10.44 -26.36 2.89
C ILE A 124 9.34 -25.53 2.23
N TRP A 125 9.15 -25.74 0.92
CA TRP A 125 7.96 -25.25 0.24
C TRP A 125 6.87 -26.32 0.27
N LEU A 126 5.61 -25.91 0.46
CA LEU A 126 4.48 -26.82 0.62
C LEU A 126 4.00 -27.36 -0.74
N TYR A 127 4.83 -28.19 -1.39
CA TYR A 127 4.54 -28.68 -2.75
C TYR A 127 3.37 -29.66 -2.82
N GLN A 128 3.14 -30.44 -1.76
CA GLN A 128 2.18 -31.57 -1.77
C GLN A 128 0.91 -31.33 -0.95
N ASN A 129 0.82 -30.20 -0.24
CA ASN A 129 -0.32 -29.88 0.63
C ASN A 129 -1.09 -28.63 0.17
N GLY A 130 -0.74 -28.07 -0.99
CA GLY A 130 -1.19 -26.75 -1.38
C GLY A 130 -0.50 -25.65 -0.57
N PHE A 131 -0.73 -24.40 -0.98
CA PHE A 131 -0.26 -23.24 -0.21
C PHE A 131 -1.18 -22.05 -0.47
N THR A 132 -1.19 -21.11 0.47
CA THR A 132 -1.93 -19.86 0.32
C THR A 132 -1.00 -18.68 0.52
N ILE A 133 -1.04 -17.73 -0.42
CA ILE A 133 -0.41 -16.42 -0.27
C ILE A 133 -1.54 -15.42 -0.15
N THR A 134 -1.57 -14.66 0.94
CA THR A 134 -2.53 -13.58 1.15
C THR A 134 -1.77 -12.31 1.52
N THR A 135 -2.18 -11.19 0.93
CA THR A 135 -1.60 -9.88 1.25
C THR A 135 -2.59 -8.79 0.90
N TRP A 136 -2.54 -7.71 1.66
CA TRP A 136 -3.06 -6.44 1.18
C TRP A 136 -2.04 -5.83 0.22
N PHE A 137 -2.53 -5.07 -0.75
CA PHE A 137 -1.68 -4.16 -1.50
C PHE A 137 -2.44 -2.90 -1.89
N ARG A 138 -1.67 -1.86 -2.15
CA ARG A 138 -2.13 -0.64 -2.79
C ARG A 138 -1.05 -0.12 -3.73
N ILE A 139 -1.35 -0.04 -5.02
CA ILE A 139 -0.40 0.44 -6.03
C ILE A 139 -0.40 1.97 -6.04
N ASP A 140 0.77 2.60 -6.03
CA ASP A 140 0.93 4.03 -6.27
C ASP A 140 1.92 4.26 -7.42
N PRO A 141 1.45 4.36 -8.66
CA PRO A 141 2.32 4.50 -9.83
C PRO A 141 3.20 5.75 -9.72
N VAL A 142 4.47 5.64 -10.13
CA VAL A 142 5.38 6.78 -10.15
C VAL A 142 4.97 7.72 -11.29
N ALA A 143 4.96 9.03 -11.02
CA ALA A 143 4.60 10.02 -12.03
C ALA A 143 5.57 9.97 -13.23
N ASN A 144 5.02 10.02 -14.45
CA ASN A 144 5.73 10.02 -15.74
C ASN A 144 6.36 8.69 -16.19
N CYS A 145 5.97 7.57 -15.59
CA CYS A 145 6.43 6.26 -16.03
C CYS A 145 5.74 5.75 -17.30
N VAL A 146 6.49 5.04 -18.15
CA VAL A 146 5.98 4.37 -19.36
C VAL A 146 5.40 3.02 -18.94
N ILE A 147 4.11 2.99 -18.63
CA ILE A 147 3.36 1.84 -18.09
C ILE A 147 3.61 0.54 -18.88
N GLU A 148 3.76 0.63 -20.21
CA GLU A 148 3.98 -0.53 -21.08
C GLU A 148 5.32 -1.25 -20.86
N LYS A 149 6.34 -0.54 -20.35
CA LYS A 149 7.68 -1.10 -20.10
C LYS A 149 7.86 -1.59 -18.66
N GLU A 150 6.96 -1.23 -17.77
CA GLU A 150 7.04 -1.60 -16.35
C GLU A 150 6.42 -2.96 -16.09
N LYS A 151 7.06 -3.71 -15.19
CA LYS A 151 6.59 -5.00 -14.67
C LYS A 151 6.85 -5.06 -13.18
N PRO A 152 6.19 -4.22 -12.35
CA PRO A 152 6.46 -4.20 -10.93
C PRO A 152 6.04 -5.52 -10.29
N TYR A 153 6.96 -6.15 -9.55
CA TYR A 153 6.72 -7.44 -8.91
C TYR A 153 6.16 -7.27 -7.52
N LEU A 154 5.01 -7.90 -7.26
CA LEU A 154 4.47 -8.07 -5.92
C LEU A 154 5.35 -9.01 -5.10
N TYR A 155 5.68 -10.17 -5.68
CA TYR A 155 6.65 -11.10 -5.10
C TYR A 155 7.38 -11.88 -6.19
N TRP A 156 8.58 -12.34 -5.84
CA TRP A 156 9.43 -13.21 -6.62
C TRP A 156 9.97 -14.30 -5.72
N PHE A 157 9.39 -15.50 -5.77
CA PHE A 157 9.82 -16.64 -4.96
C PHE A 157 10.33 -17.72 -5.89
N CYS A 158 11.65 -17.79 -6.03
CA CYS A 158 12.31 -18.76 -6.88
C CYS A 158 13.48 -19.44 -6.17
N THR A 159 13.87 -20.58 -6.72
CA THR A 159 15.17 -21.22 -6.51
C THR A 159 16.23 -20.55 -7.39
N SER A 160 17.51 -20.74 -7.07
CA SER A 160 18.65 -20.31 -7.88
C SER A 160 18.69 -20.92 -9.28
N LYS A 161 17.96 -22.03 -9.48
CA LYS A 161 17.76 -22.67 -10.79
C LYS A 161 16.62 -22.02 -11.61
N GLY A 162 15.92 -21.01 -11.09
CA GLY A 162 14.82 -20.33 -11.77
C GLY A 162 13.46 -21.01 -11.68
N HIS A 163 13.34 -22.10 -10.92
CA HIS A 163 12.04 -22.70 -10.57
C HIS A 163 11.33 -21.83 -9.55
N GLY A 164 10.06 -21.48 -9.77
CA GLY A 164 9.33 -20.76 -8.73
C GLY A 164 8.04 -20.09 -9.18
N TYR A 165 7.54 -19.25 -8.29
CA TYR A 165 6.28 -18.52 -8.40
C TYR A 165 6.55 -17.03 -8.34
N THR A 166 5.95 -16.29 -9.25
CA THR A 166 6.05 -14.84 -9.27
C THR A 166 4.68 -14.22 -9.50
N ALA A 167 4.50 -13.01 -9.00
CA ALA A 167 3.35 -12.17 -9.31
C ALA A 167 3.83 -10.77 -9.66
N HIS A 168 3.41 -10.26 -10.81
CA HIS A 168 3.78 -8.94 -11.29
C HIS A 168 2.60 -8.27 -11.99
N PHE A 169 2.63 -6.95 -12.06
CA PHE A 169 1.63 -6.21 -12.80
C PHE A 169 2.04 -6.00 -14.26
N VAL A 170 1.05 -6.05 -15.15
CA VAL A 170 1.14 -5.60 -16.54
C VAL A 170 0.01 -4.60 -16.74
N GLY A 171 0.36 -3.32 -16.85
CA GLY A 171 -0.63 -2.24 -16.67
C GLY A 171 -1.25 -2.32 -15.27
N ASN A 172 -2.58 -2.36 -15.22
CA ASN A 172 -3.36 -2.45 -13.98
C ASN A 172 -3.80 -3.89 -13.64
N CYS A 173 -3.36 -4.90 -14.39
CA CYS A 173 -3.74 -6.29 -14.17
C CYS A 173 -2.62 -7.08 -13.51
N LEU A 174 -2.98 -7.99 -12.60
CA LEU A 174 -2.03 -8.86 -11.93
C LEU A 174 -1.83 -10.14 -12.75
N VAL A 175 -0.57 -10.52 -12.97
CA VAL A 175 -0.18 -11.74 -13.66
C VAL A 175 0.56 -12.63 -12.69
N ILE A 176 0.03 -13.82 -12.45
CA ILE A 176 0.76 -14.88 -11.74
C ILE A 176 1.50 -15.75 -12.74
N SER A 177 2.71 -16.14 -12.39
CA SER A 177 3.53 -17.02 -13.22
C SER A 177 4.13 -18.14 -12.40
N TYR A 178 4.25 -19.31 -13.03
CA TYR A 178 5.07 -20.42 -12.57
C TYR A 178 6.10 -20.73 -13.65
N SER A 179 7.37 -20.67 -13.29
CA SER A 179 8.48 -20.95 -14.21
C SER A 179 9.20 -22.23 -13.81
N LYS A 180 9.61 -23.00 -14.81
CA LYS A 180 10.48 -24.15 -14.65
C LYS A 180 11.60 -24.15 -15.69
N LEU A 181 12.81 -24.50 -15.27
CA LEU A 181 13.98 -24.44 -16.13
C LEU A 181 13.76 -25.38 -17.34
N LYS A 182 13.98 -24.87 -18.56
CA LYS A 182 13.80 -25.58 -19.85
C LYS A 182 12.35 -25.94 -20.20
N GLU A 183 11.37 -25.57 -19.38
CA GLU A 183 9.95 -25.74 -19.67
C GLU A 183 9.29 -24.39 -20.00
N LYS A 184 8.10 -24.46 -20.62
CA LYS A 184 7.31 -23.27 -20.93
C LYS A 184 6.77 -22.68 -19.62
N THR A 185 7.05 -21.39 -19.38
CA THR A 185 6.48 -20.64 -18.25
C THR A 185 4.96 -20.62 -18.34
N PHE A 186 4.30 -21.04 -17.27
CA PHE A 186 2.86 -20.85 -17.11
C PHE A 186 2.60 -19.41 -16.65
N GLN A 187 1.66 -18.72 -17.29
CA GLN A 187 1.23 -17.40 -16.87
C GLN A 187 -0.29 -17.34 -16.90
N HIS A 188 -0.89 -16.73 -15.89
CA HIS A 188 -2.32 -16.48 -15.80
C HIS A 188 -2.55 -15.03 -15.43
N CYS A 189 -3.17 -14.28 -16.34
CA CYS A 189 -3.55 -12.89 -16.11
C CYS A 189 -4.93 -12.86 -15.44
N ILE A 190 -4.98 -12.27 -14.25
CA ILE A 190 -6.22 -12.07 -13.52
C ILE A 190 -7.08 -11.08 -14.30
N GLN A 191 -8.31 -11.48 -14.60
CA GLN A 191 -9.31 -10.66 -15.31
C GLN A 191 -9.95 -9.63 -14.36
N PHE A 192 -9.12 -8.80 -13.75
CA PHE A 192 -9.53 -7.71 -12.88
C PHE A 192 -8.55 -6.55 -13.04
N GLU A 193 -9.10 -5.37 -13.29
CA GLU A 193 -8.32 -4.15 -13.41
C GLU A 193 -8.26 -3.43 -12.06
N PHE A 194 -7.07 -3.43 -11.44
CA PHE A 194 -6.86 -2.77 -10.15
C PHE A 194 -6.76 -1.26 -10.34
N LYS A 195 -7.48 -0.50 -9.52
CA LYS A 195 -7.36 0.95 -9.53
C LYS A 195 -6.14 1.36 -8.71
N PRO A 196 -5.30 2.27 -9.23
CA PRO A 196 -4.26 2.91 -8.44
C PRO A 196 -4.85 3.54 -7.17
N ARG A 197 -4.07 3.49 -6.08
CA ARG A 197 -4.35 4.16 -4.80
C ARG A 197 -5.59 3.65 -4.05
N GLU A 198 -6.08 2.47 -4.42
CA GLU A 198 -7.08 1.73 -3.64
C GLU A 198 -6.45 0.50 -3.00
N TRP A 199 -6.96 0.14 -1.81
CA TRP A 199 -6.53 -1.04 -1.08
C TRP A 199 -7.31 -2.28 -1.55
N TYR A 200 -6.58 -3.34 -1.89
CA TYR A 200 -7.12 -4.64 -2.23
C TYR A 200 -6.48 -5.71 -1.37
N MET A 201 -7.30 -6.57 -0.77
CA MET A 201 -6.83 -7.82 -0.19
C MET A 201 -6.87 -8.87 -1.28
N ILE A 202 -5.73 -9.48 -1.59
CA ILE A 202 -5.68 -10.59 -2.54
C ILE A 202 -5.29 -11.88 -1.85
N THR A 203 -5.80 -12.98 -2.38
CA THR A 203 -5.44 -14.32 -1.90
C THR A 203 -5.30 -15.26 -3.08
N PHE A 204 -4.15 -15.91 -3.16
CA PHE A 204 -3.88 -17.04 -4.04
C PHE A 204 -3.95 -18.31 -3.20
N ALA A 205 -4.96 -19.15 -3.44
CA ALA A 205 -5.08 -20.46 -2.81
C ALA A 205 -4.73 -21.53 -3.84
N HIS A 206 -3.56 -22.14 -3.70
CA HIS A 206 -3.14 -23.28 -4.49
C HIS A 206 -3.65 -24.57 -3.86
N GLU A 207 -4.43 -25.33 -4.63
CA GLU A 207 -4.93 -26.65 -4.28
C GLU A 207 -4.17 -27.70 -5.09
N TYR A 208 -3.35 -28.49 -4.40
CA TYR A 208 -2.56 -29.55 -5.01
C TYR A 208 -3.43 -30.76 -5.32
N GLN A 209 -3.31 -31.28 -6.55
CA GLN A 209 -3.95 -32.53 -6.94
C GLN A 209 -2.91 -33.53 -7.47
N ARG A 210 -2.73 -34.65 -6.76
CA ARG A 210 -1.73 -35.68 -7.10
C ARG A 210 -2.03 -36.38 -8.43
N TRP A 211 -3.30 -36.62 -8.71
CA TRP A 211 -3.77 -37.40 -9.87
C TRP A 211 -4.55 -36.53 -10.86
N GLY A 212 -4.06 -35.32 -11.13
CA GLY A 212 -4.73 -34.37 -12.02
C GLY A 212 -3.98 -33.05 -12.17
N LYS A 213 -4.68 -32.03 -12.66
CA LYS A 213 -4.17 -30.66 -12.70
C LYS A 213 -4.43 -30.02 -11.34
N SER A 214 -3.41 -29.37 -10.78
CA SER A 214 -3.60 -28.54 -9.59
C SER A 214 -4.30 -27.24 -10.00
N SER A 215 -5.00 -26.62 -9.05
CA SER A 215 -5.75 -25.39 -9.26
C SER A 215 -5.17 -24.25 -8.42
N ILE A 216 -5.31 -23.03 -8.92
CA ILE A 216 -5.15 -21.80 -8.14
C ILE A 216 -6.47 -21.06 -8.19
N HIS A 217 -7.00 -20.77 -7.01
CA HIS A 217 -8.16 -19.92 -6.80
C HIS A 217 -7.67 -18.53 -6.39
N PHE A 218 -8.14 -17.51 -7.10
CA PHE A 218 -7.79 -16.13 -6.84
C PHE A 218 -8.98 -15.37 -6.26
N TYR A 219 -8.74 -14.72 -5.12
CA TYR A 219 -9.73 -13.93 -4.41
C TYR A 219 -9.29 -12.48 -4.32
N ILE A 220 -10.24 -11.57 -4.47
CA ILE A 220 -10.08 -10.13 -4.20
C ILE A 220 -11.12 -9.75 -3.16
N ASN A 221 -10.69 -9.14 -2.06
CA ASN A 221 -11.53 -8.74 -0.94
C ASN A 221 -12.43 -9.88 -0.43
N GLY A 222 -11.89 -11.11 -0.42
CA GLY A 222 -12.58 -12.32 0.03
C GLY A 222 -13.52 -12.95 -1.00
N GLN A 223 -13.72 -12.35 -2.18
CA GLN A 223 -14.57 -12.88 -3.24
C GLN A 223 -13.73 -13.56 -4.32
N ILE A 224 -14.17 -14.71 -4.82
CA ILE A 224 -13.48 -15.42 -5.90
C ILE A 224 -13.65 -14.66 -7.22
N VAL A 225 -12.54 -14.41 -7.92
CA VAL A 225 -12.51 -13.63 -9.17
C VAL A 225 -11.91 -14.42 -10.33
N SER A 226 -11.01 -15.36 -10.07
CA SER A 226 -10.39 -16.16 -11.12
C SER A 226 -9.99 -17.54 -10.64
N ASN A 227 -9.99 -18.50 -11.57
CA ASN A 227 -9.51 -19.86 -11.37
C ASN A 227 -8.53 -20.21 -12.49
N ALA A 228 -7.41 -20.82 -12.13
CA ALA A 228 -6.40 -21.26 -13.06
C ALA A 228 -6.06 -22.73 -12.81
N TYR A 229 -5.82 -23.49 -13.87
CA TYR A 229 -5.44 -24.90 -13.80
C TYR A 229 -4.14 -25.11 -14.53
N PHE A 230 -3.21 -25.84 -13.92
CA PHE A 230 -1.94 -26.15 -14.54
C PHE A 230 -1.47 -27.56 -14.17
N SER A 231 -0.71 -28.15 -15.09
CA SER A 231 -0.08 -29.44 -14.89
C SER A 231 1.02 -29.26 -13.85
N TRP A 232 0.75 -29.72 -12.63
CA TRP A 232 1.69 -29.60 -11.53
C TRP A 232 2.82 -30.60 -11.70
N SER A 233 4.07 -30.13 -11.73
CA SER A 233 5.22 -31.03 -11.69
C SER A 233 5.64 -31.28 -10.24
N ILE A 234 5.59 -32.55 -9.84
CA ILE A 234 6.15 -33.02 -8.57
C ILE A 234 7.67 -33.06 -8.74
N GLU A 235 8.38 -32.07 -8.18
CA GLU A 235 9.80 -32.05 -7.76
C GLU A 235 10.28 -30.59 -7.72
N SER A 236 10.96 -30.14 -6.67
CA SER A 236 12.20 -30.66 -6.11
C SER A 236 12.32 -30.19 -4.65
N GLY A 237 13.04 -30.91 -3.79
CA GLY A 237 13.43 -30.40 -2.46
C GLY A 237 14.47 -29.27 -2.52
N ASP A 238 14.47 -28.51 -3.62
CA ASP A 238 15.37 -27.40 -3.85
C ASP A 238 14.97 -26.23 -2.95
N LEU A 239 16.00 -25.57 -2.42
CA LEU A 239 15.85 -24.41 -1.57
C LEU A 239 15.32 -23.22 -2.37
N PHE A 240 14.23 -22.61 -1.90
CA PHE A 240 13.80 -21.30 -2.38
C PHE A 240 14.71 -20.23 -1.76
N ASP A 241 15.85 -19.98 -2.41
CA ASP A 241 16.94 -19.10 -1.96
C ASP A 241 16.91 -17.71 -2.64
N LYS A 242 15.97 -17.48 -3.55
CA LYS A 242 15.74 -16.20 -4.24
C LYS A 242 14.30 -15.74 -3.99
N CYS A 243 14.04 -15.29 -2.76
CA CYS A 243 12.72 -14.81 -2.34
C CYS A 243 12.71 -13.31 -2.04
N PHE A 244 11.85 -12.57 -2.76
CA PHE A 244 11.74 -11.12 -2.71
C PHE A 244 10.27 -10.69 -2.68
N ILE A 245 9.98 -9.61 -1.96
CA ILE A 245 8.67 -8.95 -1.94
C ILE A 245 8.89 -7.51 -2.40
N GLY A 246 8.07 -7.06 -3.36
CA GLY A 246 8.15 -5.71 -3.91
C GLY A 246 9.35 -5.44 -4.83
N CYS A 247 10.20 -6.45 -5.08
CA CYS A 247 11.35 -6.30 -5.98
C CYS A 247 11.77 -7.65 -6.59
N THR A 248 12.77 -7.60 -7.46
CA THR A 248 13.35 -8.75 -8.15
C THR A 248 14.84 -8.89 -7.82
N PRO A 249 15.47 -10.05 -8.11
CA PRO A 249 16.89 -10.28 -7.80
C PRO A 249 17.86 -9.26 -8.41
N ASP A 250 17.54 -8.71 -9.58
CA ASP A 250 18.29 -7.70 -10.31
C ASP A 250 18.04 -6.26 -9.81
N ARG A 251 17.02 -6.05 -8.96
CA ARG A 251 16.69 -4.77 -8.30
C ARG A 251 16.54 -3.58 -9.26
N HIS A 252 16.00 -3.83 -10.45
CA HIS A 252 15.82 -2.80 -11.46
C HIS A 252 14.59 -1.92 -11.16
N ASP A 253 14.63 -0.63 -11.52
CA ASP A 253 13.51 0.31 -11.27
C ASP A 253 12.22 -0.16 -11.95
N LEU A 254 12.29 -0.56 -13.22
CA LEU A 254 11.14 -1.06 -14.00
C LEU A 254 10.45 -2.31 -13.42
N THR A 255 11.10 -3.04 -12.52
CA THR A 255 10.56 -4.25 -11.87
C THR A 255 10.23 -4.04 -10.39
N SER A 256 10.54 -2.87 -9.85
CA SER A 256 10.33 -2.52 -8.44
C SER A 256 8.89 -2.09 -8.20
N PHE A 257 8.28 -2.62 -7.14
CA PHE A 257 6.94 -2.25 -6.73
C PHE A 257 6.91 -0.85 -6.14
N SER A 258 5.89 -0.09 -6.52
CA SER A 258 5.62 1.26 -6.02
C SER A 258 4.23 1.26 -5.39
N GLY A 259 4.17 1.49 -4.08
CA GLY A 259 2.93 1.36 -3.33
C GLY A 259 3.16 0.79 -1.94
N GLN A 260 2.14 0.16 -1.37
CA GLN A 260 2.18 -0.42 -0.03
C GLN A 260 1.77 -1.89 -0.04
N LEU A 261 2.36 -2.66 0.88
CA LEU A 261 2.04 -4.07 1.17
C LEU A 261 1.88 -4.29 2.67
#